data_AF-A0A2W1K477-F1
#
_entry.id   AF-A0A2W1K477-F1
#
_cell.length_a   1.000
_cell.length_b   1.000
_cell.length_c   1.000
_cell.angle_alpha   90.00
_cell.angle_beta   90.00
_cell.angle_gamma   90.00
#
_symmetry.space_group_name_H-M   'P 1'
#
loop_
_entity.id
_entity.type
_entity.pdbx_description
1 polymer ?
#
loop_
_entity_poly.entity_id
_entity_poly.type
_entity_poly.pdbx_seq_one_letter_code
_entity_poly.pdbx_strand_id
1 'polypeptide(L)'
;MKQRIIRNEKNIKFLNSLITNGFYKGYIGQEKFELIPNHFINNYRIIGVLNENNAYELEFDYNSPMNIASKLAIIVIVIASIIFLANKIWIFPVLFSVFGLILFINFNLKRTKELNILTDKFLEFHKSENQ
;
A
#
# COMPACT_ATOMS: atom_id res chain seq x y z
N MET A 1 -11.34 -8.75 4.28
CA MET A 1 -10.80 -8.63 5.65
C MET A 1 -9.56 -7.75 5.59
N LYS A 2 -9.49 -6.67 6.37
CA LYS A 2 -8.24 -5.92 6.52
C LYS A 2 -7.30 -6.73 7.43
N GLN A 3 -6.07 -6.94 6.99
CA GLN A 3 -5.06 -7.62 7.79
C GLN A 3 -4.68 -6.74 8.99
N ARG A 4 -4.38 -7.37 10.12
CA ARG A 4 -4.08 -6.69 11.39
C ARG A 4 -2.89 -7.32 12.06
N ILE A 5 -2.08 -6.51 12.73
CA ILE A 5 -0.97 -6.95 13.57
C ILE A 5 -1.22 -6.48 14.99
N ILE A 6 -1.37 -7.40 15.94
CA ILE A 6 -1.56 -7.05 17.36
C ILE A 6 -0.32 -6.31 17.85
N ARG A 7 -0.49 -5.19 18.55
CA ARG A 7 0.64 -4.45 19.10
C ARG A 7 1.11 -5.11 20.40
N ASN A 8 2.26 -5.76 20.33
CA ASN A 8 3.00 -6.28 21.48
C ASN A 8 4.51 -6.12 21.22
N GLU A 9 5.33 -6.28 22.26
CA GLU A 9 6.79 -6.09 22.16
C GLU A 9 7.43 -7.00 21.11
N LYS A 10 6.96 -8.24 21.01
CA LYS A 10 7.43 -9.23 20.03
C LYS A 10 7.20 -8.77 18.59
N ASN A 11 6.00 -8.34 18.26
CA ASN A 11 5.64 -7.88 16.92
C ASN A 11 6.34 -6.56 16.58
N ILE A 12 6.54 -5.67 17.55
CA ILE A 12 7.35 -4.46 17.35
C ILE A 12 8.81 -4.83 17.05
N LYS A 13 9.37 -5.82 17.75
CA LYS A 13 10.72 -6.33 17.47
C LYS A 13 10.82 -6.91 16.06
N PHE A 14 9.84 -7.69 15.62
CA PHE A 14 9.79 -8.21 14.25
C PHE A 14 9.64 -7.12 13.18
N LEU A 15 8.80 -6.11 13.42
CA LEU A 15 8.73 -4.93 12.54
C LEU A 15 10.11 -4.27 12.43
N ASN A 16 10.83 -4.11 13.55
CA ASN A 16 12.17 -3.54 13.53
C ASN A 16 13.14 -4.44 12.76
N SER A 17 13.07 -5.77 12.95
CA SER A 17 13.89 -6.74 12.21
C SER A 17 13.69 -6.67 10.69
N LEU A 18 12.48 -6.38 10.22
CA LEU A 18 12.19 -6.16 8.79
C LEU A 18 12.97 -4.97 8.21
N ILE A 19 13.20 -3.93 9.02
CA ILE A 19 13.96 -2.75 8.63
C ILE A 19 15.46 -3.02 8.75
N THR A 20 15.92 -3.55 9.88
CA THR A 20 17.36 -3.78 10.12
C THR A 20 17.95 -4.80 9.17
N ASN A 21 17.18 -5.82 8.76
CA ASN A 21 17.62 -6.83 7.79
C ASN A 21 17.49 -6.35 6.33
N GLY A 22 17.06 -5.11 6.09
CA GLY A 22 17.03 -4.49 4.77
C GLY A 22 15.89 -4.91 3.85
N PHE A 23 14.90 -5.68 4.34
CA PHE A 23 13.71 -6.04 3.55
C PHE A 23 12.83 -4.82 3.26
N TYR A 24 12.75 -3.90 4.22
CA TYR A 24 11.98 -2.67 4.13
C TYR A 24 12.80 -1.47 4.60
N LYS A 25 12.44 -0.29 4.12
CA LYS A 25 12.86 1.01 4.64
C LYS A 25 11.68 1.67 5.33
N GLY A 26 11.90 2.48 6.34
CA GLY A 26 10.82 3.23 6.99
C GLY A 26 11.02 3.39 8.48
N TYR A 27 9.92 3.51 9.23
CA TYR A 27 9.96 3.76 10.66
C TYR A 27 8.79 3.08 11.38
N ILE A 28 8.99 2.82 12.68
CA ILE A 28 7.98 2.27 13.57
C ILE A 28 7.80 3.25 14.73
N GLY A 29 6.65 3.92 14.75
CA GLY A 29 6.24 4.81 15.83
C GLY A 29 5.29 4.12 16.80
N GLN A 30 4.89 4.85 17.84
CA GLN A 30 3.97 4.34 18.86
C GLN A 30 2.57 4.07 18.29
N GLU A 31 2.04 5.00 17.50
CA GLU A 31 0.67 4.97 16.96
C GLU A 31 0.62 4.54 15.50
N LYS A 32 1.73 4.63 14.77
CA LYS A 32 1.80 4.32 13.34
C LYS A 32 3.18 3.79 12.96
N PHE A 33 3.22 2.85 12.02
CA PHE A 33 4.44 2.50 11.31
C PHE A 33 4.26 2.68 9.80
N GLU A 34 5.39 2.84 9.10
CA GLU A 34 5.44 2.93 7.63
C GLU A 34 6.61 2.09 7.12
N LEU A 35 6.33 1.18 6.19
CA LEU A 35 7.28 0.27 5.57
C LEU A 35 7.22 0.41 4.06
N ILE A 36 8.36 0.71 3.46
CA ILE A 36 8.58 0.84 2.01
C ILE A 36 9.44 -0.35 1.60
N PRO A 37 8.94 -1.29 0.78
CA PRO A 37 9.71 -2.47 0.41
C PRO A 37 10.98 -2.06 -0.37
N ASN A 38 12.12 -2.66 -0.05
CA ASN A 38 13.44 -2.24 -0.56
C ASN A 38 13.79 -2.85 -1.94
N HIS A 39 12.80 -3.02 -2.82
CA HIS A 39 12.98 -3.55 -4.18
C HIS A 39 13.00 -2.42 -5.22
N PHE A 40 13.62 -2.67 -6.39
CA PHE A 40 13.81 -1.66 -7.43
C PHE A 40 12.47 -1.21 -8.05
N ILE A 41 12.29 0.12 -8.22
CA ILE A 41 11.05 0.80 -8.66
C ILE A 41 9.88 0.54 -7.71
N ASN A 42 9.91 1.16 -6.52
CA ASN A 42 8.83 1.03 -5.56
C ASN A 42 8.15 2.36 -5.25
N ASN A 43 6.89 2.44 -5.68
CA ASN A 43 6.02 3.60 -5.45
C ASN A 43 4.96 3.30 -4.39
N TYR A 44 5.14 2.25 -3.60
CA TYR A 44 4.17 1.78 -2.63
C TYR A 44 4.77 1.73 -1.23
N ARG A 45 3.87 1.82 -0.25
CA ARG A 45 4.15 1.69 1.17
C ARG A 45 3.06 0.90 1.86
N ILE A 46 3.46 0.18 2.89
CA ILE A 46 2.59 -0.46 3.86
C ILE A 46 2.56 0.45 5.09
N ILE A 47 1.37 0.85 5.50
CA ILE A 47 1.14 1.65 6.69
C ILE A 47 0.40 0.77 7.69
N GLY A 48 0.82 0.79 8.95
CA GLY A 48 0.02 0.28 10.05
C GLY A 48 -0.43 1.43 10.94
N VAL A 49 -1.74 1.64 11.08
CA VAL A 49 -2.30 2.63 12.02
C VAL A 49 -2.90 1.90 13.21
N LEU A 50 -2.51 2.30 14.42
CA LEU A 50 -3.02 1.72 15.65
C LEU A 50 -4.51 2.05 15.80
N ASN A 51 -5.32 1.02 16.03
CA ASN A 51 -6.74 1.17 16.34
C ASN A 51 -7.01 1.01 17.84
N GLU A 52 -8.28 1.25 18.23
CA GLU A 52 -8.75 1.15 19.61
C GLU A 52 -8.55 -0.24 20.24
N ASN A 53 -8.43 -1.29 19.42
CA ASN A 53 -8.20 -2.67 19.86
C ASN A 53 -6.71 -2.99 20.07
N ASN A 54 -5.85 -1.98 20.13
CA ASN A 54 -4.40 -2.12 20.24
C ASN A 54 -3.81 -3.03 19.13
N ALA A 55 -4.35 -2.91 17.92
CA ALA A 55 -3.86 -3.59 16.73
C ALA A 55 -3.57 -2.58 15.62
N TYR A 56 -2.45 -2.78 14.92
CA TYR A 56 -2.15 -2.04 13.70
C TYR A 56 -3.04 -2.55 12.58
N GLU A 57 -3.89 -1.68 12.05
CA GLU A 57 -4.66 -1.94 10.84
C GLU A 57 -3.78 -1.65 9.62
N LEU A 58 -3.60 -2.66 8.77
CA LEU A 58 -2.71 -2.56 7.62
C LEU A 58 -3.40 -1.89 6.44
N GLU A 59 -2.77 -0.85 5.95
CA GLU A 59 -3.11 -0.12 4.74
C GLU A 59 -1.97 -0.22 3.73
N PHE A 60 -2.34 -0.27 2.45
CA PHE A 60 -1.39 -0.27 1.35
C PHE A 60 -1.70 0.94 0.49
N ASP A 61 -0.73 1.82 0.34
CA ASP A 61 -0.90 3.10 -0.33
C ASP A 61 0.29 3.39 -1.25
N TYR A 62 0.12 4.32 -2.17
CA TYR A 62 1.24 4.89 -2.89
C TYR A 62 2.12 5.72 -1.95
N ASN A 63 3.42 5.79 -2.26
CA ASN A 63 4.34 6.73 -1.63
C ASN A 63 3.84 8.16 -1.86
N SER A 64 4.10 9.04 -0.88
CA SER A 64 3.60 10.42 -0.85
C SER A 64 3.59 11.16 -2.21
N PRO A 65 4.70 11.21 -3.00
CA PRO A 65 4.70 11.91 -4.28
C PRO A 65 3.74 11.28 -5.31
N MET A 66 3.64 9.95 -5.33
CA MET A 66 2.77 9.24 -6.26
C MET A 66 1.29 9.30 -5.83
N ASN A 67 1.00 9.31 -4.52
CA ASN A 67 -0.36 9.49 -4.01
C ASN A 67 -0.92 10.86 -4.44
N ILE A 68 -0.13 11.94 -4.25
CA ILE A 68 -0.52 13.29 -4.70
C ILE A 68 -0.73 13.33 -6.21
N ALA A 69 0.23 12.79 -6.98
CA ALA A 69 0.13 12.75 -8.44
C ALA A 69 -1.11 11.98 -8.92
N SER A 70 -1.43 10.84 -8.30
CA SER A 70 -2.60 10.03 -8.65
C SER A 70 -3.92 10.77 -8.41
N LYS A 71 -4.04 11.50 -7.29
CA LYS A 71 -5.23 12.31 -6.99
C LYS A 71 -5.42 13.44 -8.00
N LEU A 72 -4.34 14.15 -8.34
CA LEU A 72 -4.37 15.21 -9.36
C LEU A 72 -4.74 14.65 -10.74
N ALA A 73 -4.16 13.49 -11.12
CA ALA A 73 -4.46 12.85 -12.39
C ALA A 73 -5.95 12.46 -12.50
N ILE A 74 -6.55 11.93 -11.43
CA ILE A 74 -7.99 11.61 -11.41
C ILE A 74 -8.83 12.87 -11.67
N ILE A 75 -8.52 13.99 -11.00
CA ILE A 75 -9.24 15.26 -11.19
C ILE A 75 -9.16 15.70 -12.65
N VAL A 76 -7.97 15.67 -13.24
CA VAL A 76 -7.75 16.05 -14.65
C VAL A 76 -8.51 15.13 -15.61
N ILE A 77 -8.48 13.81 -15.38
CA ILE A 77 -9.19 12.82 -16.20
C ILE A 77 -10.71 13.06 -16.15
N VAL A 78 -11.25 13.35 -14.97
CA VAL A 78 -12.68 13.65 -14.80
C VAL A 78 -13.08 14.91 -15.58
N ILE A 79 -12.31 15.99 -15.42
CA ILE A 79 -12.57 17.25 -16.15
C ILE A 79 -12.49 17.02 -17.68
N ALA A 80 -11.43 16.35 -18.14
CA ALA A 80 -11.27 16.03 -19.57
C ALA A 80 -12.43 15.18 -20.08
N SER A 81 -12.87 14.18 -19.31
CA SER A 81 -14.01 13.32 -19.67
C SER A 81 -15.30 14.11 -19.86
N ILE A 82 -15.58 15.08 -18.98
CA ILE A 82 -16.76 15.96 -19.09
C ILE A 82 -16.69 16.80 -20.37
N ILE A 83 -15.53 17.38 -20.69
CA ILE A 83 -15.32 18.19 -21.90
C ILE A 83 -15.53 17.34 -23.17
N PHE A 84 -14.97 16.13 -23.20
CA PHE A 84 -15.15 15.24 -24.35
C PHE A 84 -16.60 14.77 -24.52
N LEU A 85 -17.30 14.48 -23.41
CA LEU A 85 -18.73 14.14 -23.43
C LEU A 85 -19.58 15.31 -23.95
N ALA A 86 -19.28 16.55 -23.56
CA ALA A 86 -19.97 17.73 -24.07
C ALA A 86 -19.82 17.88 -25.60
N ASN A 87 -18.65 17.50 -26.14
CA ASN A 87 -18.39 17.46 -27.58
C ASN A 87 -18.93 16.20 -28.28
N LYS A 88 -19.72 15.36 -27.59
CA LYS A 88 -20.25 14.07 -28.07
C LYS A 88 -19.17 13.06 -28.48
N ILE A 89 -17.94 13.21 -28.00
CA ILE A 89 -16.84 12.29 -28.24
C ILE A 89 -16.76 11.31 -27.06
N TRP A 90 -17.42 10.15 -27.22
CA TRP A 90 -17.53 9.14 -26.15
C TRP A 90 -16.30 8.25 -26.01
N ILE A 91 -15.45 8.20 -27.05
CA ILE A 91 -14.30 7.28 -27.10
C ILE A 91 -13.31 7.54 -25.95
N PHE A 92 -13.03 8.81 -25.61
CA PHE A 92 -12.06 9.16 -24.57
C PHE A 92 -12.54 8.78 -23.15
N PRO A 93 -13.77 9.12 -22.72
CA PRO A 93 -14.31 8.63 -21.45
C PRO A 93 -14.25 7.11 -21.29
N VAL A 94 -14.57 6.37 -22.36
CA VAL A 94 -14.50 4.90 -22.36
C VAL A 94 -13.05 4.44 -22.19
N LEU A 95 -12.12 5.04 -22.95
CA LEU A 95 -10.70 4.69 -22.91
C LEU A 95 -10.07 4.99 -21.54
N PHE A 96 -10.39 6.14 -20.94
CA PHE A 96 -9.96 6.49 -19.58
C PHE A 96 -10.53 5.53 -18.54
N SER A 97 -11.78 5.11 -18.69
CA SER A 97 -12.42 4.15 -17.79
C SER A 97 -11.75 2.79 -17.84
N VAL A 98 -11.49 2.26 -19.04
CA VAL A 98 -10.78 0.98 -19.23
C VAL A 98 -9.36 1.06 -18.67
N PHE A 99 -8.64 2.14 -18.96
CA PHE A 99 -7.30 2.36 -18.44
C PHE A 99 -7.27 2.42 -16.90
N GLY A 100 -8.23 3.13 -16.30
CA GLY A 100 -8.40 3.21 -14.84
C GLY A 100 -8.63 1.84 -14.20
N LEU A 101 -9.45 0.98 -14.83
CA LEU A 101 -9.68 -0.39 -14.36
C LEU A 101 -8.40 -1.24 -14.39
N ILE A 102 -7.60 -1.14 -15.47
CA ILE A 102 -6.32 -1.87 -15.58
C ILE A 102 -5.37 -1.45 -14.45
N LEU A 103 -5.24 -0.14 -14.21
CA LEU A 103 -4.41 0.38 -13.12
C LEU A 103 -4.91 -0.09 -11.75
N PHE A 104 -6.22 -0.08 -11.53
CA PHE A 104 -6.83 -0.53 -10.28
C PHE A 104 -6.59 -2.02 -10.02
N ILE A 105 -6.73 -2.87 -11.04
CA ILE A 105 -6.45 -4.30 -10.93
C ILE A 105 -4.96 -4.52 -10.60
N ASN A 106 -4.05 -3.85 -11.33
CA ASN A 106 -2.61 -3.96 -11.09
C ASN A 106 -2.24 -3.51 -9.66
N PHE A 107 -2.86 -2.43 -9.16
CA PHE A 107 -2.68 -1.98 -7.79
C PHE A 107 -3.09 -3.04 -6.77
N ASN A 108 -4.28 -3.63 -6.93
CA ASN A 108 -4.77 -4.65 -6.02
C ASN A 108 -3.91 -5.93 -6.05
N LEU A 109 -3.43 -6.34 -7.23
CA LEU A 109 -2.51 -7.47 -7.35
C LEU A 109 -1.21 -7.22 -6.59
N LYS A 110 -0.62 -6.03 -6.75
CA LYS A 110 0.60 -5.64 -6.01
C LYS A 110 0.35 -5.57 -4.51
N ARG A 111 -0.77 -4.97 -4.09
CA ARG A 111 -1.19 -4.92 -2.69
C ARG A 111 -1.21 -6.32 -2.06
N THR A 112 -1.92 -7.26 -2.70
CA THR A 112 -2.02 -8.63 -2.19
C THR A 112 -0.66 -9.31 -2.11
N LYS A 113 0.18 -9.12 -3.14
CA LYS A 113 1.53 -9.69 -3.19
C LYS A 113 2.40 -9.18 -2.03
N GLU A 114 2.46 -7.86 -1.82
CA GLU A 114 3.29 -7.27 -0.77
C GLU A 114 2.79 -7.63 0.63
N LEU A 115 1.47 -7.67 0.85
CA LEU A 115 0.89 -8.12 2.12
C LEU A 115 1.18 -9.60 2.41
N ASN A 116 1.17 -10.45 1.39
CA ASN A 116 1.55 -11.85 1.54
C ASN A 116 3.04 -11.99 1.89
N ILE A 117 3.93 -11.26 1.20
CA ILE A 117 5.37 -11.25 1.52
C ILE A 117 5.62 -10.78 2.95
N LEU A 118 4.94 -9.71 3.39
CA LEU A 118 5.04 -9.24 4.77
C LEU A 118 4.59 -10.32 5.75
N THR A 119 3.46 -10.98 5.48
CA THR A 119 2.91 -12.05 6.32
C THR A 119 3.86 -13.24 6.40
N ASP A 120 4.39 -13.69 5.27
CA ASP A 120 5.33 -14.81 5.18
C ASP A 120 6.62 -14.51 5.97
N LYS A 121 7.16 -13.29 5.84
CA LYS A 121 8.33 -12.86 6.61
C LYS A 121 8.04 -12.79 8.11
N PHE A 122 6.86 -12.32 8.49
CA PHE A 122 6.42 -12.35 9.89
C PHE A 122 6.35 -13.77 10.45
N LEU A 123 5.78 -14.70 9.69
CA LEU A 123 5.69 -16.11 10.08
C LEU A 123 7.08 -16.77 10.17
N GLU A 124 8.00 -16.41 9.29
CA GLU A 124 9.39 -16.86 9.32
C GLU A 124 10.08 -16.46 10.63
N PHE A 125 9.96 -15.19 11.04
CA PHE A 125 10.51 -14.73 12.32
C PHE A 125 9.86 -15.39 13.53
N HIS A 126 8.55 -15.65 13.48
CA HIS A 126 7.85 -16.40 14.52
C HIS A 126 8.37 -17.83 14.67
N LYS A 127 8.69 -18.51 13.56
CA LYS A 127 9.25 -19.86 13.58
C LYS A 127 10.68 -19.88 14.09
N SER A 128 11.52 -18.93 13.67
CA SER A 128 12.92 -18.88 14.09
C SER A 128 13.13 -18.54 15.57
N GLU A 129 12.19 -17.87 16.22
CA GLU A 129 12.29 -17.56 17.67
C GLU A 129 11.81 -18.72 18.56
N ASN A 130 11.07 -19.69 18.01
CA ASN A 130 10.59 -20.87 18.73
C ASN A 130 11.53 -22.08 18.58
N GLN A 131 12.67 -21.91 17.90
CA GLN A 131 13.77 -22.88 17.81
C GLN A 131 14.92 -22.42 18.69
#